data_AF-A0A843RPF7-F1
#
_entry.id   AF-A0A843RPF7-F1
#
_cell.length_a   1.000
_cell.length_b   1.000
_cell.length_c   1.000
_cell.angle_alpha   90.00
_cell.angle_beta   90.00
_cell.angle_gamma   90.00
#
_symmetry.space_group_name_H-M   'P 1'
#
loop_
_entity.id
_entity.type
_entity.pdbx_description
1 polymer ?
#
loop_
_entity_poly.entity_id
_entity_poly.type
_entity_poly.pdbx_seq_one_letter_code
_entity_poly.pdbx_strand_id
1 'polypeptide(L)'
;GDGAVERGWLGVQIQDVTEEIADSLGLEEQKGALIVDANAGEPAAEAGIKPGDVVIAVEGESITSPRELARSVGRQKPGASVEVTVWRNGEATNLDVKLGEMPEVDQLAAAPQSPAPSATQTELGLSVTPAEDGNGLVVTDVEPGSAAEDVGFLPGDVVRSVNSQPV
;
A
#
# COMPACT_ATOMS: atom_id res chain seq x y z
N GLY A 1 -0.30 -27.83 10.91
CA GLY A 1 0.84 -27.56 11.79
C GLY A 1 1.02 -26.07 11.76
N ASP A 2 0.15 -25.39 12.46
CA ASP A 2 -0.24 -24.01 12.18
C ASP A 2 0.59 -23.11 13.09
N GLY A 3 1.69 -22.62 12.55
CA GLY A 3 2.56 -21.67 13.22
C GLY A 3 2.25 -20.28 12.68
N ALA A 4 1.35 -19.55 13.33
CA ALA A 4 1.21 -18.11 13.15
C ALA A 4 2.57 -17.48 13.51
N VAL A 5 3.27 -16.93 12.51
CA VAL A 5 4.53 -16.23 12.75
C VAL A 5 4.15 -14.82 13.15
N GLU A 6 4.30 -14.51 14.45
CA GLU A 6 4.16 -13.15 14.96
C GLU A 6 5.20 -12.24 14.28
N ARG A 7 4.75 -11.28 13.47
CA ARG A 7 5.62 -10.34 12.75
C ARG A 7 5.28 -8.92 13.14
N GLY A 8 6.32 -8.14 13.42
CA GLY A 8 6.20 -6.70 13.62
C GLY A 8 5.68 -6.00 12.38
N TRP A 9 4.95 -4.91 12.59
CA TRP A 9 4.34 -4.11 11.55
C TRP A 9 4.48 -2.61 11.86
N LEU A 10 4.86 -1.81 10.87
CA LEU A 10 4.99 -0.35 11.00
C LEU A 10 3.67 0.39 10.73
N GLY A 11 2.79 -0.17 9.91
CA GLY A 11 1.59 0.55 9.44
C GLY A 11 1.94 1.76 8.57
N VAL A 12 2.50 1.46 7.40
CA VAL A 12 2.83 2.46 6.37
C VAL A 12 2.61 1.87 4.99
N GLN A 13 2.29 2.73 4.05
CA GLN A 13 2.41 2.44 2.63
C GLN A 13 3.78 2.94 2.14
N ILE A 14 4.51 2.08 1.42
CA ILE A 14 5.87 2.34 0.97
C ILE A 14 6.00 2.20 -0.55
N GLN A 15 6.86 3.00 -1.16
CA GLN A 15 7.27 2.88 -2.55
C GLN A 15 8.80 2.92 -2.70
N ASP A 16 9.27 2.45 -3.85
CA ASP A 16 10.67 2.54 -4.22
C ASP A 16 11.09 4.01 -4.42
N VAL A 17 12.33 4.32 -4.08
CA VAL A 17 12.93 5.63 -4.37
C VAL A 17 13.53 5.57 -5.78
N THR A 18 12.92 6.27 -6.73
CA THR A 18 13.48 6.45 -8.08
C THR A 18 14.53 7.56 -8.07
N GLU A 19 15.33 7.66 -9.14
CA GLU A 19 16.27 8.77 -9.36
C GLU A 19 15.61 10.14 -9.21
N GLU A 20 14.49 10.34 -9.91
CA GLU A 20 13.74 11.60 -9.88
C GLU A 20 13.23 11.97 -8.46
N ILE A 21 12.81 10.96 -7.69
CA ILE A 21 12.39 11.15 -6.30
C ILE A 21 13.60 11.50 -5.42
N ALA A 22 14.71 10.77 -5.57
CA ALA A 22 15.93 11.03 -4.81
C ALA A 22 16.43 12.46 -5.01
N ASP A 23 16.51 12.91 -6.27
CA ASP A 23 16.89 14.27 -6.63
C ASP A 23 15.96 15.32 -6.03
N SER A 24 14.64 15.08 -6.11
CA SER A 24 13.62 16.00 -5.57
C SER A 24 13.68 16.14 -4.05
N LEU A 25 14.14 15.09 -3.35
CA LEU A 25 14.26 15.05 -1.89
C LEU A 25 15.66 15.40 -1.38
N GLY A 26 16.62 15.64 -2.30
CA GLY A 26 18.02 15.93 -1.96
C GLY A 26 18.77 14.73 -1.37
N LEU A 27 18.37 13.50 -1.71
CA LEU A 27 19.08 12.29 -1.31
C LEU A 27 20.33 12.09 -2.18
N GLU A 28 21.43 11.66 -1.55
CA GLU A 28 22.68 11.36 -2.27
C GLU A 28 22.59 10.08 -3.11
N GLU A 29 21.70 9.15 -2.74
CA GLU A 29 21.55 7.86 -3.39
C GLU A 29 20.06 7.46 -3.56
N GLN A 30 19.78 6.67 -4.59
CA GLN A 30 18.47 6.07 -4.89
C GLN A 30 18.18 4.89 -3.95
N LYS A 31 18.22 5.13 -2.65
CA LYS A 31 18.12 4.09 -1.62
C LYS A 31 17.09 4.47 -0.57
N GLY A 32 16.50 3.43 0.00
CA GLY A 32 15.55 3.54 1.09
C GLY A 32 14.15 3.12 0.68
N ALA A 33 13.18 3.49 1.51
CA ALA A 33 11.77 3.26 1.25
C ALA A 33 11.01 4.56 1.50
N LEU A 34 10.41 5.12 0.45
CA LEU A 34 9.60 6.33 0.55
C LEU A 34 8.25 5.99 1.17
N ILE A 35 7.90 6.68 2.24
CA ILE A 35 6.59 6.60 2.88
C ILE A 35 5.61 7.45 2.07
N VAL A 36 4.61 6.80 1.47
CA VAL A 36 3.52 7.50 0.75
C VAL A 36 2.35 7.79 1.65
N ASP A 37 2.13 6.94 2.65
CA ASP A 37 1.06 7.11 3.62
C ASP A 37 1.44 6.48 4.96
N ALA A 38 0.96 7.10 6.03
CA ALA A 38 1.08 6.64 7.41
C ALA A 38 -0.27 6.91 8.08
N ASN A 39 -1.13 5.89 8.12
CA ASN A 39 -2.52 6.06 8.57
C ASN A 39 -2.55 6.51 10.05
N ALA A 40 -3.49 7.40 10.36
CA ALA A 40 -3.72 7.81 11.73
C ALA A 40 -4.13 6.61 12.61
N GLY A 41 -3.46 6.45 13.75
CA GLY A 41 -3.67 5.32 14.66
C GLY A 41 -2.83 4.08 14.36
N GLU A 42 -1.94 4.15 13.34
CA GLU A 42 -0.94 3.11 13.08
C GLU A 42 0.42 3.44 13.73
N PRO A 43 1.25 2.41 14.02
CA PRO A 43 2.49 2.57 14.78
C PRO A 43 3.44 3.67 14.29
N ALA A 44 3.64 3.78 12.98
CA ALA A 44 4.52 4.76 12.38
C ALA A 44 4.00 6.20 12.56
N ALA A 45 2.70 6.42 12.37
CA ALA A 45 2.10 7.73 12.58
C ALA A 45 2.17 8.17 14.05
N GLU A 46 1.98 7.24 15.00
CA GLU A 46 2.13 7.50 16.44
C GLU A 46 3.57 7.88 16.81
N ALA A 47 4.56 7.30 16.12
CA ALA A 47 5.97 7.63 16.27
C ALA A 47 6.40 8.91 15.54
N GLY A 48 5.50 9.58 14.81
CA GLY A 48 5.77 10.83 14.11
C GLY A 48 6.45 10.65 12.74
N ILE A 49 6.40 9.45 12.15
CA ILE A 49 6.69 9.22 10.73
C ILE A 49 5.58 9.87 9.90
N LYS A 50 5.95 10.43 8.75
CA LYS A 50 5.06 11.21 7.89
C LYS A 50 5.20 10.79 6.43
N PRO A 51 4.15 11.00 5.61
CA PRO A 51 4.29 10.95 4.16
C PRO A 51 5.41 11.90 3.68
N GLY A 52 6.21 11.42 2.73
CA GLY A 52 7.39 12.13 2.23
C GLY A 52 8.70 11.80 2.95
N ASP A 53 8.64 11.08 4.07
CA ASP A 53 9.84 10.53 4.71
C ASP A 53 10.42 9.39 3.86
N VAL A 54 11.75 9.29 3.83
CA VAL A 54 12.42 8.12 3.25
C VAL A 54 13.14 7.37 4.35
N VAL A 55 12.74 6.12 4.61
CA VAL A 55 13.42 5.27 5.59
C VAL A 55 14.76 4.82 5.01
N ILE A 56 15.85 5.19 5.67
CA ILE A 56 17.23 4.91 5.23
C ILE A 56 17.97 3.93 6.15
N ALA A 57 17.51 3.75 7.39
CA ALA A 57 18.03 2.71 8.28
C ALA A 57 16.97 2.23 9.30
N VAL A 58 17.15 1.01 9.79
CA VAL A 58 16.39 0.44 10.91
C VAL A 58 17.39 -0.26 11.84
N GLU A 59 17.38 0.07 13.13
CA GLU A 59 18.33 -0.47 14.12
C GLU A 59 19.80 -0.28 13.70
N GLY A 60 20.11 0.84 13.01
CA GLY A 60 21.42 1.12 12.44
C GLY A 60 21.78 0.30 11.19
N GLU A 61 20.93 -0.63 10.74
CA GLU A 61 21.11 -1.36 9.48
C GLU A 61 20.53 -0.56 8.31
N SER A 62 21.34 -0.31 7.29
CA SER A 62 20.96 0.47 6.11
C SER A 62 19.84 -0.22 5.33
N ILE A 63 18.83 0.55 4.95
CA ILE A 63 17.72 0.11 4.11
C ILE A 63 17.93 0.65 2.71
N THR A 64 18.01 -0.25 1.74
CA THR A 64 18.20 0.11 0.33
C THR A 64 16.93 0.03 -0.49
N SER A 65 15.89 -0.66 0.02
CA SER A 65 14.63 -0.85 -0.69
C SER A 65 13.43 -1.07 0.25
N PRO A 66 12.19 -0.85 -0.23
CA PRO A 66 10.95 -1.18 0.47
C PRO A 66 10.88 -2.63 0.94
N ARG A 67 11.38 -3.57 0.10
CA ARG A 67 11.43 -4.99 0.45
C ARG A 67 12.38 -5.28 1.60
N GLU A 68 13.48 -4.54 1.69
CA GLU A 68 14.42 -4.66 2.80
C GLU A 68 13.83 -4.10 4.09
N LEU A 69 13.14 -2.96 4.02
CA LEU A 69 12.40 -2.40 5.16
C LEU A 69 11.37 -3.41 5.70
N ALA A 70 10.50 -3.93 4.83
CA ALA A 70 9.46 -4.89 5.22
C ALA A 70 10.07 -6.16 5.85
N ARG A 71 11.21 -6.63 5.32
CA ARG A 71 11.94 -7.76 5.90
C ARG A 71 12.59 -7.42 7.23
N SER A 72 13.16 -6.24 7.39
CA SER A 72 13.81 -5.81 8.64
C SER A 72 12.79 -5.72 9.77
N VAL A 73 11.68 -5.05 9.52
CA VAL A 73 10.56 -4.90 10.47
C VAL A 73 9.88 -6.25 10.76
N GLY A 74 9.62 -7.05 9.72
CA GLY A 74 8.94 -8.34 9.89
C GLY A 74 9.75 -9.40 10.64
N ARG A 75 11.07 -9.21 10.81
CA ARG A 75 11.93 -10.05 11.68
C ARG A 75 11.79 -9.70 13.16
N GLN A 76 11.25 -8.52 13.46
CA GLN A 76 11.08 -8.04 14.82
C GLN A 76 9.76 -8.54 15.40
N LYS A 77 9.68 -8.57 16.73
CA LYS A 77 8.47 -8.98 17.44
C LYS A 77 7.46 -7.84 17.47
N PRO A 78 6.15 -8.13 17.35
CA PRO A 78 5.10 -7.18 17.71
C PRO A 78 5.35 -6.58 19.10
N GLY A 79 5.10 -5.28 19.25
CA GLY A 79 5.29 -4.53 20.49
C GLY A 79 6.74 -4.15 20.80
N ALA A 80 7.74 -4.63 20.04
CA ALA A 80 9.12 -4.17 20.17
C ALA A 80 9.25 -2.70 19.75
N SER A 81 10.07 -1.94 20.46
CA SER A 81 10.48 -0.60 20.03
C SER A 81 11.72 -0.73 19.15
N VAL A 82 11.67 -0.14 17.96
CA VAL A 82 12.77 -0.14 17.00
C VAL A 82 13.12 1.29 16.59
N GLU A 83 14.41 1.59 16.51
CA GLU A 83 14.91 2.84 15.98
C GLU A 83 14.81 2.82 14.46
N VAL A 84 14.12 3.81 13.91
CA VAL A 84 13.98 4.03 12.46
C VAL A 84 14.60 5.37 12.10
N THR A 85 15.58 5.35 11.20
CA THR A 85 16.18 6.56 10.66
C THR A 85 15.48 6.94 9.36
N VAL A 86 14.90 8.13 9.33
CA VAL A 86 14.24 8.71 8.15
C VAL A 86 15.00 9.91 7.63
N TRP A 87 14.99 10.09 6.31
CA TRP A 87 15.38 11.33 5.65
C TRP A 87 14.16 12.23 5.50
N ARG A 88 14.26 13.45 6.01
CA ARG A 88 13.18 14.44 5.98
C ARG A 88 13.77 15.83 5.80
N ASN A 89 13.31 16.57 4.79
CA ASN A 89 13.74 17.95 4.51
C ASN A 89 15.28 18.11 4.37
N GLY A 90 15.96 17.12 3.81
CA GLY A 90 17.41 17.18 3.61
C GLY A 90 18.27 16.76 4.81
N GLU A 91 17.67 16.20 5.87
CA GLU A 91 18.39 15.75 7.06
C GLU A 91 17.88 14.39 7.56
N ALA A 92 18.77 13.61 8.19
CA ALA A 92 18.42 12.35 8.82
C ALA A 92 17.85 12.58 10.24
N THR A 93 16.72 11.95 10.54
CA THR A 93 16.03 12.00 11.84
C THR A 93 15.82 10.59 12.35
N ASN A 94 16.15 10.34 13.62
CA ASN A 94 15.89 9.06 14.30
C ASN A 94 14.54 9.13 15.02
N LEU A 95 13.73 8.08 14.87
CA LEU A 95 12.42 7.94 15.48
C LEU A 95 12.29 6.55 16.12
N ASP A 96 11.92 6.49 17.39
CA ASP A 96 11.59 5.23 18.06
C ASP A 96 10.15 4.82 17.72
N VAL A 97 9.99 3.70 17.02
CA VAL A 97 8.69 3.18 16.61
C VAL A 97 8.37 1.91 17.39
N LYS A 98 7.25 1.89 18.10
CA LYS A 98 6.74 0.67 18.73
C LYS A 98 5.93 -0.13 17.72
N LEU A 99 6.46 -1.25 17.25
CA LEU A 99 5.82 -2.07 16.22
C LEU A 99 4.46 -2.60 16.65
N GLY A 100 3.51 -2.55 15.73
CA GLY A 100 2.22 -3.22 15.86
C GLY A 100 2.33 -4.72 15.56
N GLU A 101 1.25 -5.43 15.81
CA GLU A 101 1.06 -6.79 15.31
C GLU A 101 0.55 -6.70 13.87
N MET A 102 1.22 -7.39 12.95
CA MET A 102 0.69 -7.51 11.59
C MET A 102 -0.60 -8.35 11.67
N PRO A 103 -1.77 -7.83 11.25
CA PRO A 103 -2.97 -8.67 11.18
C PRO A 103 -2.66 -9.87 10.30
N GLU A 104 -3.01 -11.09 10.76
CA GLU A 104 -2.71 -12.33 10.05
C GLU A 104 -3.27 -12.26 8.62
N VAL A 105 -2.38 -11.96 7.67
CA VAL A 105 -2.64 -12.14 6.25
C VAL A 105 -2.35 -13.60 5.93
N ASP A 106 -3.31 -14.47 6.23
CA ASP A 106 -3.44 -15.72 5.50
C ASP A 106 -3.39 -15.39 4.00
N GLN A 107 -2.30 -15.78 3.32
CA GLN A 107 -2.06 -15.64 1.87
C GLN A 107 -1.95 -14.21 1.30
N LEU A 108 -0.85 -13.50 1.56
CA LEU A 108 -0.32 -12.52 0.59
C LEU A 108 1.21 -12.59 0.46
N ALA A 109 1.71 -13.79 0.14
CA ALA A 109 2.99 -13.95 -0.56
C ALA A 109 2.78 -13.76 -2.07
N ALA A 110 2.29 -12.59 -2.45
CA ALA A 110 2.35 -12.02 -3.79
C ALA A 110 2.10 -10.52 -3.58
N ALA A 111 2.91 -9.67 -4.19
CA ALA A 111 2.80 -8.22 -4.06
C ALA A 111 1.34 -7.75 -4.18
N PRO A 112 0.85 -6.88 -3.29
CA PRO A 112 -0.33 -6.12 -3.63
C PRO A 112 0.09 -5.14 -4.72
N GLN A 113 -0.25 -5.46 -5.97
CA GLN A 113 -0.77 -4.37 -6.80
C GLN A 113 -1.94 -3.80 -6.02
N SER A 114 -1.88 -2.49 -5.81
CA SER A 114 -2.82 -1.67 -5.07
C SER A 114 -4.21 -2.28 -4.91
N PRO A 115 -4.82 -2.27 -3.70
CA PRO A 115 -6.25 -2.06 -3.66
C PRO A 115 -6.45 -0.64 -4.20
N ALA A 116 -6.63 -0.51 -5.52
CA ALA A 116 -7.24 0.69 -6.06
C ALA A 116 -8.55 0.87 -5.29
N PRO A 117 -8.89 2.12 -4.91
CA PRO A 117 -10.02 2.39 -4.06
C PRO A 117 -11.28 1.73 -4.64
N SER A 118 -12.06 1.12 -3.75
CA SER A 118 -13.49 0.91 -3.98
C SER A 118 -14.13 2.28 -4.17
N ALA A 119 -14.09 2.79 -5.40
CA ALA A 119 -14.83 3.94 -5.92
C ALA A 119 -14.46 3.98 -7.41
N THR A 120 -15.27 3.48 -8.32
CA THR A 120 -16.37 4.28 -8.86
C THR A 120 -17.32 3.36 -9.64
N GLN A 121 -18.42 2.92 -9.03
CA GLN A 121 -19.69 2.77 -9.76
C GLN A 121 -20.92 2.63 -8.85
N THR A 122 -20.95 3.31 -7.70
CA THR A 122 -22.17 3.40 -6.88
C THR A 122 -23.30 4.17 -7.58
N GLU A 123 -23.04 4.85 -8.70
CA GLU A 123 -24.07 5.61 -9.42
C GLU A 123 -24.87 4.78 -10.46
N LEU A 124 -24.40 3.59 -10.85
CA LEU A 124 -25.09 2.74 -11.83
C LEU A 124 -25.63 1.42 -11.26
N GLY A 125 -25.30 1.06 -10.01
CA GLY A 125 -25.72 -0.20 -9.38
C GLY A 125 -25.04 -1.44 -9.97
N LEU A 126 -23.79 -1.30 -10.40
CA LEU A 126 -23.01 -2.38 -11.05
C LEU A 126 -21.85 -2.84 -10.16
N SER A 127 -21.77 -4.15 -9.93
CA SER A 127 -20.57 -4.78 -9.35
C SER A 127 -19.72 -5.38 -10.46
N VAL A 128 -18.44 -5.02 -10.49
CA VAL A 128 -17.51 -5.49 -11.53
C VAL A 128 -16.21 -6.02 -10.94
N THR A 129 -15.62 -7.00 -11.61
CA THR A 129 -14.29 -7.54 -11.32
C THR A 129 -13.40 -7.48 -12.57
N PRO A 130 -12.08 -7.31 -12.44
CA PRO A 130 -11.17 -7.40 -13.58
C PRO A 130 -11.34 -8.74 -14.32
N ALA A 131 -11.39 -8.70 -15.65
CA ALA A 131 -11.41 -9.92 -16.45
C ALA A 131 -10.08 -10.68 -16.30
N GLU A 132 -10.12 -12.02 -16.27
CA GLU A 132 -8.95 -12.88 -16.12
C GLU A 132 -7.90 -12.66 -17.22
N ASP A 133 -8.34 -12.26 -18.42
CA ASP A 133 -7.49 -11.91 -19.56
C ASP A 133 -6.85 -10.51 -19.47
N GLY A 134 -7.08 -9.77 -18.38
CA GLY A 134 -6.55 -8.42 -18.14
C GLY A 134 -7.14 -7.32 -19.03
N ASN A 135 -8.12 -7.64 -19.89
CA ASN A 135 -8.70 -6.73 -20.87
C ASN A 135 -10.20 -6.48 -20.61
N GLY A 136 -10.49 -5.61 -19.65
CA GLY A 136 -11.85 -5.13 -19.35
C GLY A 136 -12.35 -5.52 -17.95
N LEU A 137 -13.59 -5.16 -17.68
CA LEU A 137 -14.29 -5.42 -16.41
C LEU A 137 -15.45 -6.38 -16.68
N VAL A 138 -15.57 -7.43 -15.88
CA VAL A 138 -16.68 -8.39 -15.92
C VAL A 138 -17.70 -7.99 -14.87
N VAL A 139 -18.96 -7.89 -15.28
CA VAL A 139 -20.09 -7.66 -14.37
C VAL A 139 -20.33 -8.93 -13.56
N THR A 140 -20.29 -8.84 -12.24
CA THR A 140 -20.54 -9.97 -11.34
C THR A 140 -21.92 -9.92 -10.71
N ASP A 141 -22.48 -8.71 -10.55
CA ASP A 141 -23.80 -8.49 -9.98
C ASP A 141 -24.40 -7.18 -10.49
N VAL A 142 -25.72 -7.16 -10.60
CA VAL A 142 -26.52 -5.99 -11.03
C VAL A 142 -27.60 -5.77 -9.99
N GLU A 143 -27.61 -4.58 -9.38
CA GLU A 143 -28.58 -4.28 -8.34
C GLU A 143 -29.99 -4.14 -8.92
N PRO A 144 -31.01 -4.79 -8.33
CA PRO A 144 -32.38 -4.70 -8.83
C PRO A 144 -32.95 -3.28 -8.79
N GLY A 145 -33.49 -2.79 -9.91
CA GLY A 145 -34.01 -1.43 -10.07
C GLY A 145 -32.93 -0.35 -10.26
N SER A 146 -31.70 -0.76 -10.58
CA SER A 146 -30.60 0.16 -10.90
C SER A 146 -30.63 0.60 -12.37
N ALA A 147 -29.91 1.69 -12.66
CA ALA A 147 -29.69 2.13 -14.04
C ALA A 147 -29.00 1.06 -14.89
N ALA A 148 -28.17 0.20 -14.29
CA ALA A 148 -27.58 -0.93 -14.98
C ALA A 148 -28.61 -1.99 -15.42
N GLU A 149 -29.63 -2.28 -14.61
CA GLU A 149 -30.73 -3.17 -15.00
C GLU A 149 -31.58 -2.55 -16.11
N ASP A 150 -31.90 -1.26 -16.02
CA ASP A 150 -32.67 -0.52 -17.04
C ASP A 150 -31.93 -0.49 -18.40
N VAL A 151 -30.59 -0.38 -18.37
CA VAL A 151 -29.73 -0.46 -19.56
C VAL A 151 -29.55 -1.91 -20.05
N GLY A 152 -29.93 -2.89 -19.23
CA GLY A 152 -29.96 -4.31 -19.59
C GLY A 152 -28.63 -5.04 -19.39
N PHE A 153 -27.77 -4.55 -18.50
CA PHE A 153 -26.56 -5.28 -18.12
C PHE A 153 -26.92 -6.56 -17.36
N LEU A 154 -26.16 -7.63 -17.62
CA LEU A 154 -26.32 -8.92 -16.95
C LEU A 154 -25.02 -9.38 -16.29
N PRO A 155 -25.09 -10.14 -15.19
CA PRO A 155 -23.94 -10.84 -14.66
C PRO A 155 -23.28 -11.72 -15.73
N GLY A 156 -21.99 -11.54 -15.94
CA GLY A 156 -21.19 -12.17 -16.99
C GLY A 156 -20.86 -11.26 -18.18
N ASP A 157 -21.47 -10.08 -18.28
CA ASP A 157 -21.13 -9.11 -19.33
C ASP A 157 -19.73 -8.54 -19.15
N VAL A 158 -19.00 -8.35 -20.26
CA VAL A 158 -17.65 -7.77 -20.24
C VAL A 158 -17.68 -6.34 -20.77
N VAL A 159 -17.49 -5.38 -19.88
CA VAL A 159 -17.37 -3.95 -20.17
C VAL A 159 -15.94 -3.65 -20.60
N ARG A 160 -15.74 -3.43 -21.90
CA ARG A 160 -14.40 -3.19 -22.49
C ARG A 160 -14.07 -1.72 -22.74
N SER A 161 -15.03 -0.79 -22.64
CA SER A 161 -14.84 0.67 -22.60
C SER A 161 -16.19 1.39 -22.51
N VAL A 162 -16.29 2.41 -21.67
CA VAL A 162 -17.31 3.46 -21.72
C VAL A 162 -16.67 4.69 -22.33
N ASN A 163 -16.93 4.95 -23.61
CA ASN A 163 -16.28 6.03 -24.34
C ASN A 163 -17.07 7.33 -24.17
N SER A 164 -16.64 8.23 -23.27
CA SER A 164 -16.58 9.68 -23.51
C SER A 164 -15.85 10.44 -22.39
N GLN A 165 -14.56 10.69 -22.66
CA GLN A 165 -13.66 11.75 -22.14
C GLN A 165 -12.73 11.46 -20.94
N PRO A 166 -11.40 11.62 -21.13
CA PRO A 166 -10.44 11.75 -20.04
C PRO A 166 -10.46 13.16 -19.45
N VAL A 167 -10.55 13.27 -18.12
CA VAL A 167 -10.00 14.37 -17.31
C VAL A 167 -9.47 13.80 -16.00
#